data_AF-A0A6A3K1Y1-F1
#
_entry.id   AF-A0A6A3K1Y1-F1
#
_cell.length_a   1.000
_cell.length_b   1.000
_cell.length_c   1.000
_cell.angle_alpha   90.00
_cell.angle_beta   90.00
_cell.angle_gamma   90.00
#
_symmetry.space_group_name_H-M   'P 1'
#
loop_
_entity.id
_entity.type
_entity.pdbx_description
1 polymer ?
#
loop_
_entity_poly.entity_id
_entity_poly.type
_entity_poly.pdbx_seq_one_letter_code
_entity_poly.pdbx_strand_id
1 'polypeptide(L)'
;MIYDVSGHGLYVRHALMKNESSECLIDAVTSFKSVNRTWEKVRVIIVDKEFGEISLLQTKFPGARTLLCVFYVVKYLRGEMVKREYGFLIAKRWRMLFT
;
A
#
# COMPACT_ATOMS: atom_id res chain seq x y z
N MET A 1 4.89 6.37 2.78
CA MET A 1 5.57 7.16 1.74
C MET A 1 4.49 7.96 1.02
N ILE A 2 4.70 9.25 0.79
CA ILE A 2 3.77 10.09 0.02
C ILE A 2 4.46 10.41 -1.30
N TYR A 3 3.74 10.33 -2.40
CA TYR A 3 4.22 10.69 -3.71
C TYR A 3 3.63 12.04 -4.11
N ASP A 4 4.47 12.93 -4.63
CA ASP A 4 4.01 14.18 -5.23
C ASP A 4 3.48 13.95 -6.67
N VAL A 5 3.04 15.03 -7.31
CA VAL A 5 2.57 15.00 -8.71
C VAL A 5 3.67 14.66 -9.72
N SER A 6 4.94 14.80 -9.33
CA SER A 6 6.12 14.48 -10.13
C SER A 6 6.53 13.01 -9.97
N GLY A 7 5.87 12.25 -9.10
CA GLY A 7 6.20 10.86 -8.79
C GLY A 7 7.35 10.70 -7.78
N HIS A 8 7.82 11.78 -7.15
CA HIS A 8 8.86 11.69 -6.13
C HIS A 8 8.24 11.22 -4.81
N GLY A 9 8.68 10.04 -4.37
CA GLY A 9 8.29 9.46 -3.09
C GLY A 9 9.13 10.01 -1.95
N LEU A 10 8.48 10.59 -0.95
CA LEU A 10 9.12 10.97 0.31
C LEU A 10 8.59 10.11 1.45
N TYR A 11 9.52 9.70 2.31
CA TYR A 11 9.17 9.13 3.59
C TYR A 11 8.77 10.26 4.55
N VAL A 12 7.48 10.30 4.90
CA VAL A 12 6.93 11.40 5.72
C VAL A 12 6.76 10.98 7.18
N ARG A 13 6.28 9.75 7.42
CA ARG A 13 6.00 9.24 8.78
C ARG A 13 5.79 7.72 8.76
N HIS A 14 6.05 7.09 9.89
CA HIS A 14 5.53 5.77 10.25
C HIS A 14 4.75 5.86 11.56
N ALA A 15 3.87 4.88 11.78
CA ALA A 15 3.24 4.63 13.06
C ALA A 15 3.45 3.16 13.41
N LEU A 16 3.74 2.87 14.68
CA LEU A 16 3.70 1.52 15.21
C LEU A 16 2.34 1.32 15.86
N MET A 17 1.56 0.39 15.31
CA MET A 17 0.24 0.02 15.84
C MET A 17 0.36 -1.31 16.55
N LYS A 18 -0.43 -1.52 17.60
CA LYS A 18 -0.45 -2.77 18.35
C LYS A 18 -0.95 -3.95 17.50
N ASN A 19 -1.95 -3.69 16.67
CA ASN A 19 -2.55 -4.63 15.73
C ASN A 19 -3.27 -3.83 14.62
N GLU A 20 -3.94 -4.55 13.72
CA GLU A 20 -4.75 -3.97 12.64
C GLU A 20 -6.23 -3.80 13.02
N SER A 21 -6.56 -3.72 14.31
CA SER A 21 -7.94 -3.48 14.72
C SER A 21 -8.43 -2.11 14.25
N SER A 22 -9.74 -1.98 14.05
CA SER A 22 -10.37 -0.73 13.64
C SER A 22 -10.02 0.41 14.59
N GLU A 23 -9.94 0.18 15.90
CA GLU A 23 -9.58 1.20 16.89
C GLU A 23 -8.14 1.70 16.68
N CYS A 24 -7.17 0.78 16.55
CA CYS A 24 -5.78 1.16 16.32
C CYS A 24 -5.61 1.95 15.01
N LEU A 25 -6.37 1.58 13.97
CA LEU A 25 -6.35 2.28 12.71
C LEU A 25 -7.01 3.66 12.78
N ILE A 26 -8.10 3.81 13.55
CA ILE A 26 -8.71 5.12 13.83
C ILE A 26 -7.70 6.04 14.49
N ASP A 27 -6.96 5.56 15.49
CA ASP A 27 -5.96 6.35 16.20
C ASP A 27 -4.82 6.77 15.25
N ALA A 28 -4.32 5.85 14.44
CA ALA A 28 -3.28 6.13 13.44
C ALA A 28 -3.73 7.17 12.40
N VAL A 29 -4.95 7.03 11.87
CA VAL A 29 -5.53 7.99 10.92
C VAL A 29 -5.76 9.35 11.58
N THR A 30 -6.25 9.38 12.82
CA THR A 30 -6.48 10.62 13.56
C THR A 30 -5.17 11.37 13.82
N SER A 31 -4.12 10.64 14.23
CA SER A 31 -2.76 11.17 14.39
C SER A 31 -2.17 11.68 13.07
N PHE A 32 -2.42 10.98 11.97
CA PHE A 32 -2.01 11.46 10.64
C PHE A 32 -2.69 12.78 10.29
N LYS A 33 -4.01 12.88 10.46
CA LYS A 33 -4.78 14.08 10.10
C LYS A 33 -4.49 15.27 10.99
N SER A 34 -4.22 15.06 12.29
CA SER A 34 -3.93 16.16 13.23
C SER A 34 -2.65 16.92 12.86
N VAL A 35 -1.69 16.24 12.23
CA VAL A 35 -0.41 16.83 11.82
C VAL A 35 -0.46 17.36 10.38
N ASN A 36 -1.24 16.73 9.50
CA ASN A 36 -1.26 17.05 8.07
C ASN A 36 -2.52 17.83 7.69
N ARG A 37 -2.49 19.17 7.76
CA ARG A 37 -3.65 20.03 7.44
C ARG A 37 -4.24 19.83 6.04
N THR A 38 -3.45 19.33 5.10
CA THR A 38 -3.86 19.07 3.71
C THR A 38 -4.22 17.60 3.46
N TRP A 39 -4.54 16.82 4.50
CA TRP A 39 -4.88 15.39 4.39
C TRP A 39 -6.02 15.12 3.38
N GLU A 40 -6.92 16.09 3.17
CA GLU A 40 -8.01 16.00 2.18
C GLU A 40 -7.51 15.93 0.73
N LYS A 41 -6.27 16.38 0.47
CA LYS A 41 -5.65 16.28 -0.86
C LYS A 41 -5.13 14.87 -1.18
N VAL A 42 -5.16 13.94 -0.23
CA VAL A 42 -4.79 12.55 -0.48
C VAL A 42 -5.79 11.95 -1.47
N ARG A 43 -5.28 11.47 -2.62
CA ARG A 43 -6.10 10.88 -3.69
C ARG A 43 -6.01 9.36 -3.77
N VAL A 44 -4.93 8.78 -3.26
CA VAL A 44 -4.68 7.35 -3.32
C VAL A 44 -4.10 6.89 -1.99
N ILE A 45 -4.60 5.78 -1.47
CA ILE A 45 -4.05 5.06 -0.34
C ILE A 45 -3.66 3.67 -0.82
N ILE A 46 -2.41 3.28 -0.60
CA ILE A 46 -1.89 1.99 -1.04
C ILE A 46 -1.81 1.06 0.19
N VAL A 47 -2.45 -0.11 0.11
CA VAL A 47 -2.52 -1.09 1.20
C VAL A 47 -1.96 -2.45 0.77
N ASP A 48 -1.62 -3.29 1.74
CA ASP A 48 -1.28 -4.70 1.53
C ASP A 48 -2.54 -5.53 1.17
N LYS A 49 -2.35 -6.74 0.63
CA LYS A 49 -3.44 -7.66 0.28
C LYS A 49 -4.15 -8.22 1.53
N GLU A 50 -3.46 -8.35 2.66
CA GLU A 50 -4.04 -8.82 3.92
C GLU A 50 -4.74 -7.71 4.73
N PHE A 51 -4.76 -6.47 4.24
CA PHE A 51 -5.33 -5.35 4.99
C PHE A 51 -6.85 -5.45 5.13
N GLY A 52 -7.33 -5.67 6.36
CA GLY A 52 -8.74 -5.95 6.64
C GLY A 52 -9.67 -4.72 6.65
N GLU A 53 -9.14 -3.53 6.92
CA GLU A 53 -9.94 -2.35 7.29
C GLU A 53 -10.13 -1.35 6.12
N ILE A 54 -10.36 -1.86 4.91
CA ILE A 54 -10.49 -1.03 3.69
C ILE A 54 -11.68 -0.06 3.80
N SER A 55 -12.82 -0.52 4.34
CA SER A 55 -14.04 0.28 4.50
C SER A 55 -13.84 1.47 5.44
N LEU A 56 -13.04 1.28 6.49
CA LEU A 56 -12.66 2.34 7.42
C LEU A 56 -11.84 3.42 6.70
N LEU A 57 -10.85 3.02 5.88
CA LEU A 57 -10.07 3.97 5.09
C LEU A 57 -10.96 4.75 4.10
N GLN A 58 -11.89 4.09 3.42
CA GLN A 58 -12.84 4.75 2.52
C GLN A 58 -13.72 5.77 3.28
N THR A 59 -14.17 5.42 4.48
CA THR A 59 -14.95 6.32 5.34
C THR A 59 -14.12 7.51 5.81
N LYS A 60 -12.86 7.28 6.20
CA LYS A 60 -11.98 8.36 6.71
C LYS A 60 -11.38 9.21 5.59
N PHE A 61 -11.24 8.70 4.38
CA PHE A 61 -10.69 9.43 3.23
C PHE A 61 -11.63 9.32 2.01
N PRO A 62 -12.82 9.95 2.06
CA PRO A 62 -13.82 9.80 1.01
C PRO A 62 -13.34 10.33 -0.37
N GLY A 63 -12.37 11.25 -0.39
CA GLY A 63 -11.75 11.76 -1.62
C GLY A 63 -10.63 10.89 -2.21
N ALA A 64 -10.25 9.81 -1.51
CA ALA A 64 -9.15 8.92 -1.88
C ALA A 64 -9.65 7.56 -2.36
N ARG A 65 -8.92 6.96 -3.31
CA ARG A 65 -9.11 5.57 -3.72
C ARG A 65 -8.11 4.68 -2.98
N THR A 66 -8.60 3.61 -2.37
CA THR A 66 -7.74 2.56 -1.80
C THR A 66 -7.34 1.58 -2.91
N LEU A 67 -6.03 1.38 -3.10
CA LEU A 67 -5.46 0.49 -4.10
C LEU A 67 -4.58 -0.56 -3.44
N LEU A 68 -4.53 -1.74 -4.06
CA LEU A 68 -3.61 -2.78 -3.66
C LEU A 68 -2.18 -2.43 -4.10
N CYS A 69 -1.23 -2.63 -3.21
CA CYS A 69 0.18 -2.39 -3.48
C CYS A 69 0.74 -3.37 -4.51
N VAL A 70 1.24 -2.84 -5.63
CA VAL A 70 1.86 -3.62 -6.70
C VAL A 70 3.02 -4.47 -6.18
N PHE A 71 3.80 -3.95 -5.22
CA PHE A 71 4.89 -4.71 -4.61
C PHE A 71 4.40 -6.01 -3.97
N TYR A 72 3.30 -5.96 -3.21
CA TYR A 72 2.74 -7.15 -2.57
C TYR A 72 2.11 -8.10 -3.58
N VAL A 73 1.46 -7.59 -4.63
CA VAL A 73 0.98 -8.41 -5.76
C VAL A 73 2.12 -9.17 -6.41
N VAL A 74 3.20 -8.46 -6.79
CA VAL A 74 4.36 -9.06 -7.44
C VAL A 74 5.04 -10.09 -6.53
N LYS A 75 5.21 -9.76 -5.24
CA LYS A 75 5.78 -10.67 -4.24
C LYS A 75 4.93 -11.94 -4.11
N TYR A 76 3.61 -11.80 -4.02
CA TYR A 76 2.69 -12.93 -3.92
C TYR A 76 2.75 -13.82 -5.17
N LEU A 77 2.63 -13.22 -6.36
CA LEU A 77 2.71 -13.96 -7.63
C LEU A 77 4.03 -14.71 -7.77
N ARG A 78 5.16 -14.10 -7.43
CA ARG A 78 6.47 -14.78 -7.41
C ARG A 78 6.47 -15.99 -6.48
N GLY A 79 5.92 -15.85 -5.28
CA GLY A 79 5.80 -16.95 -4.31
C GLY A 79 4.97 -18.10 -4.85
N GLU A 80 3.81 -17.82 -5.45
CA GLU A 80 2.93 -18.84 -6.04
C GLU A 80 3.56 -19.51 -7.27
N MET A 81 4.31 -18.77 -8.07
CA MET A 81 5.02 -19.29 -9.24
C MET A 81 6.19 -20.20 -8.90
N VAL A 82 6.80 -20.05 -7.72
CA VAL A 82 7.86 -20.96 -7.24
C VAL A 82 7.26 -22.23 -6.65
N LYS A 83 6.07 -22.15 -6.04
CA LYS A 83 5.36 -23.31 -5.49
C LYS A 83 4.80 -24.26 -6.56
N ARG A 84 4.47 -23.73 -7.74
CA ARG A 84 4.09 -24.54 -8.91
C ARG A 84 5.33 -24.74 -9.78
N GLU A 85 5.56 -25.93 -10.32
CA GLU A 85 6.69 -26.25 -11.22
C GLU A 85 6.63 -25.49 -12.57
N TYR A 86 6.70 -24.16 -12.55
CA TYR A 86 6.80 -23.29 -13.73
C TYR A 86 8.16 -22.54 -13.76
N GLY A 87 9.12 -22.99 -12.96
CA GLY A 87 10.38 -22.30 -12.69
C GLY A 87 11.28 -22.06 -13.92
N PHE A 88 11.12 -22.81 -15.01
CA PHE A 88 12.09 -22.79 -16.10
C PHE A 88 11.79 -21.78 -17.23
N LEU A 89 10.51 -21.51 -17.54
CA LEU A 89 10.15 -20.77 -18.77
C LEU A 89 10.09 -19.25 -18.58
N ILE A 90 9.94 -18.76 -17.35
CA ILE A 90 9.64 -17.35 -17.11
C ILE A 90 10.86 -16.55 -16.62
N ALA A 91 11.85 -17.20 -15.99
CA ALA A 91 13.07 -16.56 -15.49
C ALA A 91 13.88 -15.83 -16.58
N LYS A 92 13.75 -16.23 -17.85
CA LYS A 92 14.44 -15.59 -18.98
C LYS A 92 13.74 -14.35 -19.54
N ARG A 93 12.43 -14.16 -19.34
CA ARG A 93 11.68 -13.09 -20.03
C ARG A 93 11.57 -11.77 -19.24
N TRP A 94 11.66 -11.82 -17.90
CA TRP A 94 11.43 -10.63 -17.06
C TRP A 94 12.69 -9.85 -16.68
N ARG A 95 13.89 -10.36 -17.01
CA ARG A 95 15.14 -9.60 -16.81
C ARG A 95 15.27 -8.39 -17.74
N MET A 96 14.38 -8.23 -18.72
CA MET A 96 14.38 -7.13 -19.70
C MET A 96 13.39 -5.99 -19.41
N LEU A 97 12.49 -6.11 -18.43
CA LEU A 97 11.41 -5.14 -18.22
C LEU A 97 11.63 -4.17 -17.05
N PHE A 98 12.74 -4.30 -16.31
CA PHE A 98 13.06 -3.46 -15.13
C PHE A 98 14.54 -3.05 -15.07
N THR A 99 15.19 -2.94 -16.23
CA THR A 99 16.45 -2.19 -16.45
C THR A 99 16.16 -1.11 -17.46
#